data_AF-A0A522T583-F1
#
_entry.id   AF-A0A522T583-F1
#
_cell.length_a   1.000
_cell.length_b   1.000
_cell.length_c   1.000
_cell.angle_alpha   90.00
_cell.angle_beta   90.00
_cell.angle_gamma   90.00
#
_symmetry.space_group_name_H-M   'P 1'
#
loop_
_entity.id
_entity.type
_entity.pdbx_description
1 polymer ?
#
loop_
_entity_poly.entity_id
_entity_poly.type
_entity_poly.pdbx_seq_one_letter_code
_entity_poly.pdbx_strand_id
1 'polypeptide(L)'
;VGTPTARVVISKDGERLEAKSEGNGMIDAAGKAIQKATGITTKLIGFTVSSVTGGEDAQGEVVIQLESGEFKVSGRGVSTDVVEASTRAYLNAVNRLSRSMSRQEIRNAEIGP
;
A
#
# COMPACT_ATOMS: atom_id res chain seq x y z
N VAL A 1 -15.89 1.81 20.99
CA VAL A 1 -15.34 1.40 19.68
C VAL A 1 -13.83 1.37 19.82
N GLY A 2 -13.15 0.30 19.43
CA GLY A 2 -11.69 0.19 19.57
C GLY A 2 -10.95 1.00 18.50
N THR A 3 -9.75 1.49 18.83
CA THR A 3 -8.90 2.21 17.88
C THR A 3 -8.36 1.25 16.82
N PRO A 4 -8.63 1.46 15.52
CA PRO A 4 -8.08 0.63 14.45
C PRO A 4 -6.56 0.59 14.52
N THR A 5 -6.02 -0.64 14.55
CA THR A 5 -4.61 -0.89 14.81
C THR A 5 -4.10 -1.96 13.86
N ALA A 6 -2.90 -1.77 13.31
CA ALA A 6 -2.25 -2.76 12.46
C ALA A 6 -0.81 -2.99 12.94
N ARG A 7 -0.38 -4.27 12.91
CA ARG A 7 1.01 -4.69 13.06
C ARG A 7 1.44 -5.31 11.73
N VAL A 8 2.57 -4.86 11.18
CA VAL A 8 3.12 -5.37 9.93
C VAL A 8 4.51 -5.93 10.17
N VAL A 9 4.82 -6.98 9.42
CA VAL A 9 6.15 -7.59 9.36
C VAL A 9 6.53 -7.63 7.89
N ILE A 10 7.62 -6.97 7.53
CA ILE A 10 8.09 -6.83 6.15
C ILE A 10 9.48 -7.44 6.08
N SER A 11 9.74 -8.24 5.04
CA SER A 11 11.10 -8.69 4.73
C SER A 11 11.73 -7.73 3.73
N LYS A 12 12.93 -7.24 4.04
CA LYS A 12 13.75 -6.40 3.17
C LYS A 12 15.17 -6.92 3.18
N ASP A 13 15.66 -7.39 2.03
CA ASP A 13 17.03 -7.87 1.85
C ASP A 13 17.46 -8.94 2.89
N GLY A 14 16.52 -9.80 3.30
CA GLY A 14 16.74 -10.83 4.33
C GLY A 14 16.53 -10.36 5.76
N GLU A 15 16.39 -9.05 6.01
CA GLU A 15 16.07 -8.49 7.32
C GLU A 15 14.56 -8.42 7.56
N ARG A 16 14.16 -8.56 8.82
CA ARG A 16 12.77 -8.48 9.26
C ARG A 16 12.50 -7.11 9.89
N LEU A 17 11.72 -6.29 9.20
CA LEU A 17 11.25 -5.00 9.66
C LEU A 17 9.87 -5.15 10.27
N GLU A 18 9.68 -4.64 11.48
CA GLU A 18 8.41 -4.75 12.19
C GLU A 18 7.95 -3.39 12.71
N ALA A 19 6.66 -3.09 12.52
CA ALA A 19 6.06 -1.88 13.07
C ALA A 19 4.58 -2.09 13.42
N LYS A 20 4.11 -1.25 14.33
CA LYS A 20 2.71 -1.12 14.72
C LYS A 20 2.28 0.34 14.64
N SER A 21 1.07 0.58 14.16
CA SER A 21 0.44 1.90 14.14
C SER A 21 -1.06 1.82 14.38
N GLU A 22 -1.60 2.93 14.87
CA GLU A 22 -3.03 3.23 14.94
C GLU A 22 -3.44 4.09 13.74
N GLY A 23 -4.73 4.10 13.42
CA GLY A 23 -5.27 4.89 12.32
C GLY A 23 -6.78 5.08 12.39
N ASN A 24 -7.30 5.84 11.44
CA ASN A 24 -8.74 6.12 11.30
C ASN A 24 -9.53 4.92 10.75
N GLY A 25 -8.84 3.88 10.28
CA GLY A 25 -9.38 2.63 9.77
C GLY A 25 -8.27 1.61 9.56
N MET A 26 -8.62 0.36 9.24
CA MET A 26 -7.63 -0.72 9.08
C MET A 26 -6.60 -0.42 7.98
N ILE A 27 -7.03 0.17 6.87
CA ILE A 27 -6.16 0.54 5.75
C ILE A 27 -5.21 1.68 6.14
N ASP A 28 -5.70 2.71 6.84
CA ASP A 28 -4.87 3.82 7.33
C ASP A 28 -3.83 3.32 8.36
N ALA A 29 -4.25 2.49 9.31
CA ALA A 29 -3.36 1.90 10.31
C ALA A 29 -2.26 1.05 9.66
N ALA A 30 -2.62 0.21 8.67
CA ALA A 30 -1.67 -0.61 7.92
C ALA A 30 -0.70 0.25 7.12
N GLY A 31 -1.19 1.27 6.40
CA GLY A 31 -0.36 2.21 5.65
C GLY A 31 0.66 2.93 6.54
N LYS A 32 0.22 3.47 7.69
CA LYS A 32 1.11 4.10 8.67
C LYS A 32 2.14 3.12 9.25
N ALA A 33 1.74 1.88 9.54
CA ALA A 33 2.67 0.86 10.00
C ALA A 33 3.73 0.52 8.93
N ILE A 34 3.34 0.44 7.65
CA ILE A 34 4.29 0.23 6.54
C ILE A 34 5.25 1.41 6.41
N GLN A 35 4.77 2.65 6.47
CA GLN A 35 5.63 3.84 6.45
C GLN A 35 6.64 3.81 7.60
N LYS A 36 6.18 3.48 8.81
CA LYS A 36 7.04 3.35 9.99
C LYS A 36 8.08 2.24 9.86
N ALA A 37 7.72 1.08 9.32
CA ALA A 37 8.64 -0.04 9.10
C ALA A 37 9.69 0.27 8.01
N THR A 38 9.29 0.96 6.95
CA THR A 38 10.15 1.20 5.77
C THR A 38 10.94 2.51 5.84
N GLY A 39 10.51 3.46 6.68
CA GLY A 39 11.06 4.82 6.73
C GLY A 39 10.65 5.71 5.54
N ILE A 40 9.75 5.24 4.67
CA ILE A 40 9.30 5.99 3.50
C ILE A 40 7.98 6.67 3.81
N THR A 41 8.01 7.99 3.94
CA THR A 41 6.80 8.82 4.13
C THR A 41 6.05 8.94 2.81
N THR A 42 4.75 8.71 2.82
CA THR A 42 3.89 8.81 1.62
C THR A 42 2.53 9.41 1.95
N LYS A 43 1.90 10.00 0.95
CA LYS A 43 0.52 10.46 0.97
C LYS A 43 -0.31 9.58 0.04
N LEU A 44 -1.42 9.04 0.56
CA LEU A 44 -2.41 8.36 -0.26
C LEU A 44 -3.17 9.41 -1.09
N ILE A 45 -3.04 9.36 -2.41
CA ILE A 45 -3.68 10.32 -3.34
C ILE A 45 -4.73 9.68 -4.25
N GLY A 46 -4.80 8.34 -4.27
CA GLY A 46 -5.81 7.61 -5.04
C GLY A 46 -6.05 6.22 -4.43
N PHE A 47 -7.30 5.80 -4.44
CA PHE A 47 -7.73 4.51 -3.91
C PHE A 47 -8.94 4.02 -4.72
N THR A 48 -8.78 2.89 -5.41
CA THR A 48 -9.82 2.28 -6.24
C THR A 48 -9.95 0.82 -5.85
N VAL A 49 -11.19 0.35 -5.70
CA VAL A 49 -11.51 -1.05 -5.44
C VAL A 49 -12.46 -1.53 -6.54
N SER A 50 -12.16 -2.68 -7.13
CA SER A 50 -12.98 -3.34 -8.15
C SER A 50 -13.04 -4.83 -7.88
N SER A 51 -14.08 -5.51 -8.36
CA SER A 51 -14.15 -6.97 -8.34
C SER A 51 -13.49 -7.55 -9.58
N VAL A 52 -12.59 -8.51 -9.41
CA VAL A 52 -11.97 -9.27 -10.52
C VAL A 52 -12.91 -10.36 -11.01
N THR A 53 -13.56 -11.05 -10.06
CA THR A 53 -14.53 -12.11 -10.32
C THR A 53 -15.83 -11.81 -9.58
N GLY A 54 -16.95 -12.40 -10.01
CA GLY A 54 -18.22 -12.36 -9.29
C GLY A 54 -18.41 -13.59 -8.38
N GLY A 55 -19.38 -13.51 -7.46
CA GLY A 55 -19.71 -14.60 -6.53
C GLY A 55 -19.21 -14.36 -5.11
N GLU A 56 -19.50 -15.28 -4.19
CA GLU A 56 -19.08 -15.17 -2.78
C GLU A 56 -17.55 -15.23 -2.61
N ASP A 57 -16.87 -15.91 -3.53
CA ASP A 57 -15.40 -15.99 -3.61
C ASP A 57 -14.79 -14.92 -4.52
N ALA A 58 -15.52 -13.82 -4.75
CA ALA A 58 -15.05 -12.71 -5.57
C ALA A 58 -13.70 -12.20 -5.06
N GLN A 59 -12.69 -12.19 -5.93
CA GLN A 59 -11.44 -11.52 -5.62
C GLN A 59 -11.63 -10.02 -5.82
N GLY A 60 -11.31 -9.24 -4.77
CA GLY A 60 -11.21 -7.80 -4.84
C GLY A 60 -9.84 -7.39 -5.35
N GLU A 61 -9.80 -6.53 -6.35
CA GLU A 61 -8.63 -5.77 -6.74
C GLU A 61 -8.66 -4.41 -6.05
N VAL A 62 -7.51 -4.02 -5.50
CA VAL A 62 -7.27 -2.68 -4.98
C VAL A 62 -6.10 -2.05 -5.73
N VAL A 63 -6.30 -0.84 -6.22
CA VAL A 63 -5.26 0.01 -6.79
C VAL A 63 -5.09 1.24 -5.90
N ILE A 64 -3.86 1.46 -5.43
CA ILE A 64 -3.47 2.58 -4.57
C ILE A 64 -2.48 3.47 -5.29
N GLN A 65 -2.69 4.79 -5.23
CA GLN A 65 -1.70 5.77 -5.66
C GLN A 65 -1.09 6.48 -4.45
N LEU A 66 0.24 6.47 -4.40
CA LEU A 66 1.02 7.16 -3.38
C LEU A 66 1.85 8.27 -4.00
N GLU A 67 1.94 9.36 -3.26
CA GLU A 67 2.82 10.50 -3.52
C GLU A 67 3.89 10.58 -2.43
N SER A 68 5.14 10.82 -2.80
CA SER A 68 6.24 11.11 -1.88
C SER A 68 7.21 12.08 -2.53
N GLY A 69 7.20 13.33 -2.06
CA GLY A 69 7.91 14.43 -2.75
C GLY A 69 7.38 14.59 -4.18
N GLU A 70 8.27 14.53 -5.17
CA GLU A 70 7.95 14.64 -6.59
C GLU A 70 7.52 13.31 -7.23
N PHE A 71 7.63 12.20 -6.50
CA PHE A 71 7.31 10.88 -7.03
C PHE A 71 5.85 10.53 -6.81
N LYS A 72 5.17 10.13 -7.89
CA LYS A 72 3.83 9.54 -7.86
C LYS A 72 3.90 8.13 -8.43
N VAL A 73 3.43 7.15 -7.68
CA VAL A 73 3.39 5.76 -8.16
C VAL A 73 2.09 5.09 -7.78
N SER A 74 1.68 4.12 -8.57
CA SER A 74 0.57 3.24 -8.24
C SER A 74 1.07 1.87 -7.81
N GLY A 75 0.33 1.20 -6.93
CA GLY A 75 0.51 -0.19 -6.56
C GLY A 75 -0.83 -0.92 -6.63
N ARG A 76 -0.79 -2.23 -6.89
CA ARG A 76 -1.97 -3.09 -7.04
C ARG A 76 -1.87 -4.25 -6.06
N GLY A 77 -3.00 -4.68 -5.52
CA GLY A 77 -3.12 -5.87 -4.68
C GLY A 77 -4.44 -6.56 -4.97
N VAL A 78 -4.45 -7.88 -4.90
CA VAL A 78 -5.64 -8.70 -5.13
C VAL A 78 -5.76 -9.67 -3.96
N SER A 79 -6.95 -9.75 -3.36
CA SER A 79 -7.30 -10.72 -2.33
C SER A 79 -8.83 -10.81 -2.22
N THR A 80 -9.34 -11.89 -1.65
CA THR A 80 -10.75 -11.96 -1.21
C THR A 80 -11.02 -11.03 -0.02
N ASP A 81 -9.98 -10.64 0.72
CA ASP A 81 -10.05 -9.61 1.77
C ASP A 81 -9.54 -8.25 1.22
N VAL A 82 -10.45 -7.26 1.15
CA VAL A 82 -10.13 -5.91 0.68
C VAL A 82 -9.04 -5.22 1.52
N VAL A 83 -8.96 -5.49 2.82
CA VAL A 83 -7.92 -4.93 3.70
C VAL A 83 -6.56 -5.52 3.36
N GLU A 84 -6.50 -6.83 3.11
CA GLU A 84 -5.28 -7.50 2.66
C GLU A 84 -4.86 -6.99 1.28
N ALA A 85 -5.80 -6.93 0.33
CA ALA A 85 -5.56 -6.40 -1.02
C ALA A 85 -5.02 -4.96 -0.96
N SER A 86 -5.62 -4.12 -0.11
CA SER A 86 -5.17 -2.73 0.13
C SER A 86 -3.76 -2.68 0.71
N THR A 87 -3.46 -3.53 1.69
CA THR A 87 -2.14 -3.60 2.33
C THR A 87 -1.06 -4.01 1.32
N ARG A 88 -1.35 -5.00 0.48
CA ARG A 88 -0.48 -5.44 -0.63
C ARG A 88 -0.29 -4.35 -1.69
N ALA A 89 -1.37 -3.67 -2.08
CA ALA A 89 -1.33 -2.57 -3.04
C ALA A 89 -0.43 -1.42 -2.53
N TYR A 90 -0.59 -1.05 -1.25
CA TYR A 90 0.21 -0.03 -0.59
C TYR A 90 1.69 -0.41 -0.55
N LEU A 91 2.03 -1.62 -0.10
CA LEU A 91 3.42 -2.11 -0.07
C LEU A 91 4.05 -2.14 -1.48
N ASN A 92 3.28 -2.54 -2.50
CA ASN A 92 3.74 -2.53 -3.88
C ASN A 92 4.04 -1.11 -4.39
N ALA A 93 3.22 -0.11 -4.00
CA ALA A 93 3.49 1.29 -4.30
C ALA A 93 4.75 1.78 -3.56
N VAL A 94 4.92 1.45 -2.27
CA VAL A 94 6.14 1.79 -1.50
C VAL A 94 7.40 1.18 -2.11
N ASN A 95 7.35 -0.08 -2.56
CA ASN A 95 8.45 -0.72 -3.28
C ASN A 95 8.82 0.01 -4.57
N ARG A 96 7.82 0.51 -5.31
CA ARG A 96 8.04 1.32 -6.52
C ARG A 96 8.65 2.68 -6.18
N LEU A 97 8.17 3.36 -5.12
CA LEU A 97 8.79 4.61 -4.63
C LEU A 97 10.26 4.39 -4.27
N SER A 98 10.57 3.35 -3.50
CA SER A 98 11.95 3.04 -3.11
C SER A 98 12.86 2.90 -4.33
N ARG A 99 12.38 2.23 -5.39
CA ARG A 99 13.14 2.07 -6.64
C ARG A 99 13.29 3.38 -7.42
N SER A 100 12.22 4.18 -7.51
CA SER A 100 12.23 5.49 -8.18
C SER A 100 13.17 6.48 -7.49
N MET A 101 13.16 6.52 -6.15
CA MET A 101 14.07 7.35 -5.35
C MET A 101 15.53 6.93 -5.54
N SER A 102 15.82 5.63 -5.56
CA SER A 102 17.17 5.12 -5.82
C SER A 102 17.66 5.37 -7.26
N ARG A 103 16.76 5.54 -8.23
CA ARG A 103 17.09 5.69 -9.66
C ARG A 103 16.96 7.13 -10.19
N GLN A 104 16.45 8.08 -9.40
CA GLN A 104 16.05 9.43 -9.83
C GLN A 104 15.15 9.44 -11.09
N GLU A 105 14.26 8.45 -11.21
CA GLU A 105 13.32 8.35 -12.34
C GLU A 105 11.93 8.81 -11.90
N ILE A 106 11.51 10.00 -12.37
CA ILE A 106 10.14 10.49 -12.18
C ILE A 106 9.23 9.73 -13.14
N ARG A 107 8.35 8.89 -12.59
CA ARG A 107 7.29 8.21 -13.37
C ARG A 107 5.98 8.93 -13.11
N ASN A 108 5.27 9.26 -14.18
CA ASN A 108 3.87 9.69 -14.06
C ASN A 108 3.01 8.45 -13.79
N ALA A 109 2.20 8.51 -12.73
CA ALA A 109 1.29 7.42 -12.38
C ALA A 109 0.09 7.40 -13.34
N GLU A 110 0.21 6.70 -14.46
CA GLU A 110 -0.94 6.40 -15.32
C GLU A 110 -1.77 5.27 -14.70
N ILE A 111 -3.01 5.58 -14.32
CA ILE A 111 -4.03 4.56 -14.07
C ILE A 111 -4.49 4.10 -15.45
N GLY A 112 -3.99 2.96 -15.90
CA GLY A 112 -4.64 2.25 -17.00
C GLY A 112 -6.07 1.87 -16.58
N PRO A 113 -7.04 1.90 -17.51
CA PRO A 113 -8.43 1.53 -17.23
C PRO A 113 -8.55 0.09 -16.71
#